data_AF-A0A521PSW1-F1
#
_entry.id   AF-A0A521PSW1-F1
#
_cell.length_a   1.000
_cell.length_b   1.000
_cell.length_c   1.000
_cell.angle_alpha   90.00
_cell.angle_beta   90.00
_cell.angle_gamma   90.00
#
_symmetry.space_group_name_H-M   'P 1'
#
loop_
_entity.id
_entity.type
_entity.pdbx_description
1 polymer ?
#
loop_
_entity_poly.entity_id
_entity_poly.type
_entity_poly.pdbx_seq_one_letter_code
_entity_poly.pdbx_strand_id
1 'polypeptide(L)'
;MTATHDDPVQDDAIVGEDGRILLFGCVRFIRDICEGDGCFICGAPHREDFNDEHIVPRWILRRYGLFDKEITLPTGERRKYGGYRVPCCEPCNSLLGRTVEDPVSQLLDGDPATVAARLDDKGRELLFVWLCLLFLKVHLKDGRIPVHKDRRRGDARIGEAYDWADLHHVHAVARAPYTGATLMPEVIGSLQVFEIASSTVGGDYDYLDFTDAQTVLVRVGKIGIVATLNDSTAAESVWSDRLDLITGPINDLQLREVAAMFALANRDLIGRPAFMTYVAYRRWATIAAQRPPLRLKDFDPEAFGATLLFAVRNHVQARAIEVDGTRDPEAVAKAIATGYVRFLTHAGEFRPPGPPA
;
A
#
# COMPACT_ATOMS: atom_id res chain seq x y z
N MET A 1 15.51 -0.71 44.60
CA MET A 1 14.91 0.12 43.53
C MET A 1 13.63 -0.56 43.11
N THR A 2 12.53 -0.19 43.75
CA THR A 2 11.18 -0.68 43.47
C THR A 2 10.70 -0.04 42.19
N ALA A 3 10.38 -0.86 41.18
CA ALA A 3 9.75 -0.40 39.94
C ALA A 3 8.44 0.31 40.31
N THR A 4 8.37 1.60 40.00
CA THR A 4 7.16 2.40 40.15
C THR A 4 6.13 1.90 39.15
N HIS A 5 4.92 1.58 39.62
CA HIS A 5 3.76 1.19 38.81
C HIS A 5 3.27 2.26 37.80
N ASP A 6 4.05 3.32 37.57
CA ASP A 6 3.69 4.53 36.82
C ASP A 6 4.51 4.76 35.53
N ASP A 7 5.39 3.83 35.12
CA ASP A 7 6.05 3.96 33.81
C ASP A 7 5.04 3.73 32.67
N PRO A 8 4.81 4.71 31.78
CA PRO A 8 3.95 4.53 30.62
C PRO A 8 4.54 3.56 29.58
N VAL A 9 5.86 3.34 29.61
CA VAL A 9 6.54 2.37 28.77
C VAL A 9 6.52 1.01 29.47
N GLN A 10 5.81 0.06 28.87
CA GLN A 10 5.65 -1.29 29.42
C GLN A 10 5.88 -2.31 28.33
N ASP A 11 6.88 -3.19 28.53
CA ASP A 11 7.25 -4.23 27.56
C ASP A 11 7.36 -3.66 26.14
N ASP A 12 8.24 -2.68 25.94
CA ASP A 12 8.48 -2.03 24.64
C ASP A 12 7.19 -1.52 23.96
N ALA A 13 6.31 -0.87 24.72
CA ALA A 13 5.12 -0.19 24.21
C ALA A 13 4.68 0.95 25.14
N ILE A 14 4.03 1.97 24.60
CA ILE A 14 3.36 3.01 25.38
C ILE A 14 1.90 2.61 25.59
N VAL A 15 1.51 2.39 26.85
CA VAL A 15 0.16 1.95 27.22
C VAL A 15 -0.64 3.11 27.80
N GLY A 16 -1.81 3.35 27.22
CA GLY A 16 -2.76 4.38 27.66
C GLY A 16 -3.40 4.06 29.01
N GLU A 17 -4.05 5.05 29.60
CA GLU A 17 -4.75 4.89 30.90
C GLU A 17 -5.90 3.87 30.84
N ASP A 18 -6.48 3.67 29.65
CA ASP A 18 -7.55 2.70 29.39
C ASP A 18 -7.02 1.30 29.04
N GLY A 19 -5.71 1.09 29.16
CA GLY A 19 -5.05 -0.19 28.85
C GLY A 19 -4.80 -0.44 27.37
N ARG A 20 -5.22 0.46 26.46
CA ARG A 20 -4.90 0.32 25.03
C ARG A 20 -3.42 0.62 24.78
N ILE A 21 -2.82 -0.13 23.87
CA ILE A 21 -1.46 0.17 23.40
C ILE A 21 -1.55 1.35 22.42
N LEU A 22 -1.05 2.52 22.83
CA LEU A 22 -1.05 3.73 22.01
C LEU A 22 0.09 3.74 21.00
N LEU A 23 1.22 3.11 21.34
CA LEU A 23 2.37 2.94 20.45
C LEU A 23 3.06 1.62 20.79
N PHE A 24 3.26 0.76 19.80
CA PHE A 24 4.22 -0.33 19.94
C PHE A 24 5.62 0.21 19.75
N GLY A 25 6.60 -0.21 20.54
CA GLY A 25 8.01 -0.11 20.17
C GLY A 25 8.31 -1.06 19.01
N CYS A 26 9.43 -0.83 18.32
CA CYS A 26 9.76 -1.62 17.13
C CYS A 26 9.95 -3.10 17.45
N VAL A 27 10.56 -3.44 18.59
CA VAL A 27 10.84 -4.84 18.95
C VAL A 27 9.52 -5.57 19.20
N ARG A 28 8.61 -4.97 19.96
CA ARG A 28 7.30 -5.57 20.22
C ARG A 28 6.40 -5.62 19.00
N PHE A 29 6.45 -4.60 18.14
CA PHE A 29 5.75 -4.64 16.86
C PHE A 29 6.17 -5.86 16.02
N ILE A 30 7.48 -6.07 15.86
CA ILE A 30 8.00 -7.21 15.10
C ILE A 30 7.56 -8.53 15.74
N ARG A 31 7.82 -8.68 17.06
CA ARG A 31 7.53 -9.89 17.82
C ARG A 31 6.05 -10.26 17.83
N ASP A 32 5.18 -9.32 18.20
CA ASP A 32 3.76 -9.61 18.48
C ASP A 32 2.89 -9.52 17.23
N ILE A 33 3.25 -8.65 16.27
CA ILE A 33 2.40 -8.33 15.12
C ILE A 33 2.91 -8.95 13.82
N CYS A 34 4.20 -8.75 13.49
CA CYS A 34 4.76 -9.23 12.23
C CYS A 34 4.98 -10.74 12.24
N GLU A 35 5.64 -11.24 13.30
CA GLU A 35 6.02 -12.64 13.45
C GLU A 35 5.01 -13.44 14.29
N GLY A 36 4.27 -12.74 15.15
CA GLY A 36 3.25 -13.30 16.03
C GLY A 36 1.91 -13.62 15.34
N ASP A 37 1.01 -14.21 16.11
CA ASP A 37 -0.36 -14.57 15.70
C ASP A 37 -1.45 -13.69 16.33
N GLY A 38 -1.06 -12.70 17.14
CA GLY A 38 -1.96 -11.77 17.80
C GLY A 38 -2.74 -10.87 16.83
N CYS A 39 -3.73 -10.16 17.36
CA CYS A 39 -4.50 -9.18 16.59
C CYS A 39 -3.56 -8.07 16.10
N PHE A 40 -3.49 -7.88 14.78
CA PHE A 40 -2.54 -6.92 14.20
C PHE A 40 -2.81 -5.45 14.59
N ILE A 41 -4.00 -5.16 15.14
CA ILE A 41 -4.41 -3.84 15.61
C ILE A 41 -4.15 -3.62 17.10
N CYS A 42 -4.48 -4.55 17.99
CA CYS A 42 -4.35 -4.32 19.43
C CYS A 42 -3.24 -5.16 20.10
N GLY A 43 -2.67 -6.13 19.40
CA GLY A 43 -1.69 -7.08 19.96
C GLY A 43 -2.29 -8.12 20.92
N ALA A 44 -3.63 -8.21 21.04
CA ALA A 44 -4.26 -9.25 21.83
C ALA A 44 -3.85 -10.64 21.29
N PRO A 45 -3.52 -11.62 22.14
CA PRO A 45 -3.14 -12.96 21.68
C PRO A 45 -4.30 -13.65 20.98
N HIS A 46 -4.01 -14.50 19.99
CA HIS A 46 -5.02 -15.25 19.24
C HIS A 46 -5.81 -16.18 20.16
N ARG A 47 -7.13 -15.97 20.24
CA ARG A 47 -8.08 -16.72 21.07
C ARG A 47 -9.40 -16.94 20.31
N GLU A 48 -10.39 -17.57 20.94
CA GLU A 48 -11.66 -17.94 20.31
C GLU A 48 -12.48 -16.74 19.77
N ASP A 49 -12.23 -15.52 20.23
CA ASP A 49 -12.92 -14.28 19.84
C ASP A 49 -12.34 -13.60 18.58
N PHE A 50 -11.57 -14.34 17.78
CA PHE A 50 -11.02 -13.87 16.51
C PHE A 50 -11.94 -14.23 15.34
N ASN A 51 -12.18 -13.26 14.46
CA ASN A 51 -12.95 -13.48 13.23
C ASN A 51 -12.13 -13.24 11.97
N ASP A 52 -10.85 -12.91 12.11
CA ASP A 52 -9.83 -12.66 11.08
C ASP A 52 -10.27 -11.65 9.99
N GLU A 53 -9.42 -10.67 9.73
CA GLU A 53 -9.72 -9.62 8.76
C GLU A 53 -9.29 -10.02 7.35
N HIS A 54 -10.12 -9.73 6.34
CA HIS A 54 -9.77 -9.99 4.94
C HIS A 54 -8.71 -9.01 4.45
N ILE A 55 -7.73 -9.49 3.70
CA ILE A 55 -6.71 -8.62 3.09
C ILE A 55 -7.39 -7.65 2.12
N VAL A 56 -8.07 -8.20 1.10
CA VAL A 56 -8.94 -7.42 0.23
C VAL A 56 -10.28 -7.24 0.94
N PRO A 57 -10.76 -5.99 1.14
CA PRO A 57 -11.98 -5.72 1.87
C PRO A 57 -13.19 -6.47 1.33
N ARG A 58 -14.08 -6.91 2.24
CA ARG A 58 -15.28 -7.68 1.85
C ARG A 58 -16.17 -6.94 0.87
N TRP A 59 -16.27 -5.61 0.95
CA TRP A 59 -17.06 -4.82 0.01
C TRP A 59 -16.48 -4.88 -1.41
N ILE A 60 -15.16 -4.87 -1.60
CA ILE A 60 -14.49 -5.10 -2.89
C ILE A 60 -14.74 -6.54 -3.36
N LEU A 61 -14.54 -7.52 -2.47
CA LEU A 61 -14.74 -8.93 -2.81
C LEU A 61 -16.17 -9.22 -3.29
N ARG A 62 -17.18 -8.59 -2.67
CA ARG A 62 -18.58 -8.67 -3.09
C ARG A 62 -18.81 -7.92 -4.41
N ARG A 63 -18.37 -6.66 -4.49
CA ARG A 63 -18.61 -5.76 -5.63
C ARG A 63 -18.08 -6.33 -6.95
N TYR A 64 -16.94 -7.00 -6.93
CA TYR A 64 -16.30 -7.55 -8.14
C TYR A 64 -16.32 -9.09 -8.22
N GLY A 65 -17.10 -9.75 -7.35
CA GLY A 65 -17.25 -11.21 -7.34
C GLY A 65 -15.91 -11.94 -7.20
N LEU A 66 -15.05 -11.50 -6.29
CA LEU A 66 -13.69 -12.02 -6.14
C LEU A 66 -13.58 -13.19 -5.17
N PHE A 67 -14.57 -13.47 -4.32
CA PHE A 67 -14.46 -14.49 -3.25
C PHE A 67 -13.91 -15.84 -3.71
N ASP A 68 -14.39 -16.32 -4.86
CA ASP A 68 -14.00 -17.59 -5.45
C ASP A 68 -12.89 -17.48 -6.50
N LYS A 69 -12.47 -16.26 -6.84
CA LYS A 69 -11.33 -16.04 -7.73
C LYS A 69 -10.02 -16.29 -6.99
N GLU A 70 -8.99 -16.60 -7.77
CA GLU A 70 -7.66 -16.88 -7.24
C GLU A 70 -6.72 -15.68 -7.45
N ILE A 71 -5.90 -15.40 -6.43
CA ILE A 71 -4.72 -14.56 -6.52
C ILE A 71 -3.49 -15.45 -6.70
N THR A 72 -2.56 -15.05 -7.57
CA THR A 72 -1.26 -15.70 -7.71
C THR A 72 -0.25 -14.98 -6.82
N LEU A 73 0.29 -15.69 -5.84
CA LEU A 73 1.30 -15.20 -4.91
C LEU A 73 2.66 -15.08 -5.63
N PRO A 74 3.64 -14.35 -5.07
CA PRO A 74 4.99 -14.24 -5.64
C PRO A 74 5.67 -15.59 -5.90
N THR A 75 5.29 -16.63 -5.15
CA THR A 75 5.78 -18.01 -5.29
C THR A 75 5.16 -18.78 -6.47
N GLY A 76 4.23 -18.17 -7.21
CA GLY A 76 3.41 -18.82 -8.23
C GLY A 76 2.26 -19.65 -7.67
N GLU A 77 2.11 -19.74 -6.34
CA GLU A 77 0.98 -20.41 -5.72
C GLU A 77 -0.33 -19.62 -5.93
N ARG A 78 -1.43 -20.33 -6.17
CA ARG A 78 -2.76 -19.74 -6.26
C ARG A 78 -3.54 -19.91 -4.96
N ARG A 79 -4.18 -18.84 -4.49
CA ARG A 79 -5.05 -18.85 -3.30
C ARG A 79 -6.37 -18.18 -3.63
N LYS A 80 -7.48 -18.66 -3.07
CA LYS A 80 -8.75 -17.94 -3.15
C LYS A 80 -8.71 -16.64 -2.35
N TYR A 81 -9.24 -15.55 -2.91
CA TYR A 81 -9.34 -14.28 -2.20
C TYR A 81 -10.12 -14.40 -0.87
N GLY A 82 -11.22 -15.18 -0.83
CA GLY A 82 -12.01 -15.35 0.40
C GLY A 82 -11.28 -16.05 1.57
N GLY A 83 -10.18 -16.76 1.28
CA GLY A 83 -9.30 -17.35 2.29
C GLY A 83 -8.13 -16.45 2.68
N TYR A 84 -7.98 -15.29 2.03
CA TYR A 84 -6.85 -14.40 2.22
C TYR A 84 -7.14 -13.44 3.37
N ARG A 85 -6.71 -13.83 4.57
CA ARG A 85 -6.98 -13.13 5.85
C ARG A 85 -5.76 -13.04 6.79
N VAL A 86 -5.80 -12.07 7.70
CA VAL A 86 -4.85 -11.84 8.82
C VAL A 86 -5.59 -11.81 10.17
N PRO A 87 -4.93 -12.11 11.30
CA PRO A 87 -5.63 -12.22 12.58
C PRO A 87 -6.10 -10.90 13.12
N CYS A 88 -7.37 -10.83 13.43
CA CYS A 88 -7.98 -9.67 14.04
C CYS A 88 -9.03 -10.14 15.03
N CYS A 89 -8.99 -9.62 16.26
CA CYS A 89 -10.04 -9.87 17.22
C CYS A 89 -11.33 -9.18 16.77
N GLU A 90 -12.47 -9.74 17.15
CA GLU A 90 -13.78 -9.22 16.74
C GLU A 90 -13.98 -7.72 17.06
N PRO A 91 -13.57 -7.18 18.23
CA PRO A 91 -13.70 -5.76 18.52
C PRO A 91 -12.92 -4.86 17.56
N CYS A 92 -11.67 -5.21 17.24
CA CYS A 92 -10.84 -4.43 16.33
C CYS A 92 -11.35 -4.55 14.90
N ASN A 93 -11.74 -5.74 14.46
CA ASN A 93 -12.29 -5.93 13.12
C ASN A 93 -13.59 -5.12 12.93
N SER A 94 -14.49 -5.16 13.92
CA SER A 94 -15.72 -4.38 13.91
C SER A 94 -15.46 -2.87 13.94
N LEU A 95 -14.43 -2.42 14.67
CA LEU A 95 -14.01 -1.03 14.67
C LEU A 95 -13.54 -0.59 13.28
N LEU A 96 -12.58 -1.31 12.68
CA LEU A 96 -12.07 -1.03 11.34
C LEU A 96 -13.19 -1.00 10.28
N GLY A 97 -14.14 -1.94 10.38
CA GLY A 97 -15.34 -1.95 9.55
C GLY A 97 -16.07 -0.61 9.58
N ARG A 98 -16.43 -0.13 10.78
CA ARG A 98 -17.22 1.10 10.95
C ARG A 98 -16.43 2.39 10.68
N THR A 99 -15.14 2.42 10.99
CA THR A 99 -14.34 3.66 10.96
C THR A 99 -13.49 3.82 9.71
N VAL A 100 -13.22 2.73 8.98
CA VAL A 100 -12.36 2.74 7.79
C VAL A 100 -13.06 2.13 6.59
N GLU A 101 -13.43 0.84 6.65
CA GLU A 101 -13.87 0.11 5.46
C GLU A 101 -15.23 0.59 4.93
N ASP A 102 -16.23 0.80 5.81
CA ASP A 102 -17.54 1.33 5.40
C ASP A 102 -17.43 2.78 4.88
N PRO A 103 -16.75 3.71 5.57
CA PRO A 103 -16.50 5.05 5.05
C PRO A 103 -15.75 5.07 3.71
N VAL A 104 -14.72 4.26 3.52
CA VAL A 104 -13.98 4.19 2.24
C VAL A 104 -14.83 3.58 1.13
N SER A 105 -15.62 2.55 1.44
CA SER A 105 -16.56 1.97 0.48
C SER A 105 -17.55 3.03 -0.03
N GLN A 106 -17.97 3.98 0.82
CA GLN A 106 -18.83 5.10 0.45
C GLN A 106 -18.06 6.20 -0.28
N LEU A 107 -16.84 6.52 0.16
CA LEU A 107 -15.95 7.48 -0.49
C LEU A 107 -15.72 7.10 -1.96
N LEU A 108 -15.48 5.82 -2.23
CA LEU A 108 -15.20 5.24 -3.54
C LEU A 108 -16.45 4.72 -4.27
N ASP A 109 -17.66 5.06 -3.81
CA ASP A 109 -18.91 4.69 -4.49
C ASP A 109 -19.37 5.78 -5.45
N GLY A 110 -19.79 5.40 -6.66
CA GLY A 110 -20.26 6.31 -7.70
C GLY A 110 -19.25 6.50 -8.84
N ASP A 111 -19.46 7.56 -9.63
CA ASP A 111 -18.60 7.91 -10.76
C ASP A 111 -17.36 8.72 -10.32
N PRO A 112 -16.33 8.84 -11.18
CA PRO A 112 -15.10 9.55 -10.86
C PRO A 112 -15.30 11.00 -10.40
N ALA A 113 -16.28 11.72 -10.96
CA ALA A 113 -16.60 13.09 -10.56
C ALA A 113 -17.16 13.15 -9.14
N THR A 114 -18.03 12.20 -8.78
CA THR A 114 -18.58 12.06 -7.43
C THR A 114 -17.50 11.74 -6.41
N VAL A 115 -16.58 10.83 -6.74
CA VAL A 115 -15.44 10.49 -5.89
C VAL A 115 -14.53 11.70 -5.70
N ALA A 116 -14.17 12.39 -6.78
CA ALA A 116 -13.35 13.60 -6.72
C ALA A 116 -13.96 14.69 -5.82
N ALA A 117 -15.28 14.89 -5.87
CA ALA A 117 -15.97 15.85 -5.01
C ALA A 117 -15.95 15.49 -3.51
N ARG A 118 -15.69 14.22 -3.15
CA ARG A 118 -15.58 13.74 -1.76
C ARG A 118 -14.14 13.65 -1.26
N LEU A 119 -13.14 13.85 -2.13
CA LEU A 119 -11.71 13.81 -1.77
C LEU A 119 -11.23 15.17 -1.25
N ASP A 120 -11.93 15.70 -0.24
CA ASP A 120 -11.41 16.78 0.60
C ASP A 120 -10.26 16.27 1.49
N ASP A 121 -9.72 17.13 2.36
CA ASP A 121 -8.61 16.77 3.25
C ASP A 121 -8.93 15.54 4.12
N LYS A 122 -10.16 15.40 4.60
CA LYS A 122 -10.59 14.26 5.41
C LYS A 122 -10.77 13.00 4.57
N GLY A 123 -11.32 13.12 3.37
CA GLY A 123 -11.43 12.04 2.41
C GLY A 123 -10.05 11.50 2.01
N ARG A 124 -9.09 12.39 1.79
CA ARG A 124 -7.68 12.03 1.52
C ARG A 124 -7.02 11.35 2.70
N GLU A 125 -7.17 11.88 3.92
CA GLU A 125 -6.64 11.26 5.14
C GLU A 125 -7.23 9.86 5.35
N LEU A 126 -8.55 9.71 5.25
CA LEU A 126 -9.24 8.42 5.35
C LEU A 126 -8.73 7.41 4.31
N LEU A 127 -8.56 7.86 3.07
CA LEU A 127 -8.04 7.01 2.01
C LEU A 127 -6.60 6.59 2.27
N PHE A 128 -5.75 7.49 2.76
CA PHE A 128 -4.37 7.19 3.11
C PHE A 128 -4.27 6.16 4.25
N VAL A 129 -5.10 6.30 5.30
CA VAL A 129 -5.19 5.32 6.40
C VAL A 129 -5.60 3.94 5.87
N TRP A 130 -6.57 3.89 4.96
CA TRP A 130 -7.01 2.63 4.35
C TRP A 130 -5.94 1.99 3.46
N LEU A 131 -5.18 2.79 2.71
CA LEU A 131 -4.05 2.28 1.91
C LEU A 131 -2.94 1.71 2.81
N CYS A 132 -2.62 2.38 3.92
CA CYS A 132 -1.72 1.85 4.95
C CYS A 132 -2.22 0.52 5.52
N LEU A 133 -3.52 0.43 5.81
CA LEU A 133 -4.16 -0.78 6.30
C LEU A 133 -4.06 -1.92 5.27
N LEU A 134 -4.39 -1.66 4.00
CA LEU A 134 -4.34 -2.66 2.95
C LEU A 134 -2.90 -3.16 2.71
N PHE A 135 -1.93 -2.23 2.61
CA PHE A 135 -0.52 -2.55 2.44
C PHE A 135 0.02 -3.39 3.61
N LEU A 136 -0.24 -2.97 4.85
CA LEU A 136 0.14 -3.72 6.04
C LEU A 136 -0.47 -5.14 6.03
N LYS A 137 -1.77 -5.27 5.73
CA LYS A 137 -2.46 -6.56 5.67
C LYS A 137 -1.76 -7.52 4.69
N VAL A 138 -1.41 -7.05 3.49
CA VAL A 138 -0.68 -7.84 2.49
C VAL A 138 0.65 -8.34 3.06
N HIS A 139 1.46 -7.45 3.62
CA HIS A 139 2.79 -7.80 4.12
C HIS A 139 2.72 -8.77 5.31
N LEU A 140 1.81 -8.54 6.27
CA LEU A 140 1.58 -9.48 7.38
C LEU A 140 1.14 -10.85 6.91
N LYS A 141 0.43 -10.93 5.78
CA LYS A 141 0.04 -12.20 5.18
C LYS A 141 1.23 -12.92 4.55
N ASP A 142 2.12 -12.19 3.87
CA ASP A 142 3.35 -12.74 3.30
C ASP A 142 4.30 -13.31 4.36
N GLY A 143 4.34 -12.71 5.56
CA GLY A 143 5.03 -13.27 6.73
C GLY A 143 4.54 -14.66 7.17
N ARG A 144 3.47 -15.17 6.57
CA ARG A 144 2.86 -16.48 6.87
C ARG A 144 2.83 -17.41 5.65
N ILE A 145 3.23 -16.92 4.48
CA ILE A 145 3.25 -17.70 3.25
C ILE A 145 4.64 -18.33 3.08
N PRO A 146 4.74 -19.66 2.99
CA PRO A 146 6.01 -20.32 2.66
C PRO A 146 6.50 -19.95 1.26
N VAL A 147 7.80 -19.73 1.11
CA VAL A 147 8.46 -19.57 -0.21
C VAL A 147 8.32 -20.84 -1.04
N HIS A 148 8.41 -22.00 -0.38
CA HIS A 148 8.28 -23.30 -1.02
C HIS A 148 7.05 -24.04 -0.53
N LYS A 149 6.23 -24.50 -1.49
CA LYS A 149 5.10 -25.39 -1.19
C LYS A 149 5.56 -26.72 -0.59
N ASP A 150 6.65 -27.27 -1.12
CA ASP A 150 7.28 -28.45 -0.58
C ASP A 150 8.28 -28.04 0.51
N ARG A 151 7.90 -28.25 1.78
CA ARG A 151 8.72 -27.90 2.95
C ARG A 151 10.07 -28.60 2.98
N ARG A 152 10.27 -29.67 2.22
CA ARG A 152 11.58 -30.33 2.09
C ARG A 152 12.60 -29.47 1.35
N ARG A 153 12.14 -28.48 0.56
CA ARG A 153 13.00 -27.52 -0.14
C ARG A 153 13.41 -26.34 0.75
N GLY A 154 12.83 -26.22 1.93
CA GLY A 154 13.02 -25.10 2.86
C GLY A 154 11.70 -24.69 3.51
N ASP A 155 11.80 -24.07 4.68
CA ASP A 155 10.69 -23.59 5.51
C ASP A 155 10.58 -22.06 5.53
N ALA A 156 11.47 -21.36 4.83
CA ALA A 156 11.49 -19.91 4.68
C ALA A 156 10.13 -19.37 4.21
N ARG A 157 9.76 -18.20 4.71
CA ARG A 157 8.54 -17.47 4.36
C ARG A 157 8.85 -16.23 3.52
N ILE A 158 7.87 -15.78 2.74
CA ILE A 158 8.04 -14.60 1.86
C ILE A 158 8.46 -13.37 2.67
N GLY A 159 7.79 -13.15 3.82
CA GLY A 159 8.08 -11.99 4.67
C GLY A 159 9.44 -12.01 5.39
N GLU A 160 10.22 -13.10 5.31
CA GLU A 160 11.61 -13.09 5.83
C GLU A 160 12.55 -12.19 5.02
N ALA A 161 12.13 -11.79 3.80
CA ALA A 161 12.86 -10.82 2.99
C ALA A 161 12.57 -9.36 3.40
N TYR A 162 11.63 -9.12 4.30
CA TYR A 162 11.18 -7.77 4.66
C TYR A 162 11.99 -7.22 5.83
N ASP A 163 12.32 -5.93 5.79
CA ASP A 163 12.67 -5.19 7.00
C ASP A 163 11.37 -4.79 7.69
N TRP A 164 10.95 -5.58 8.68
CA TRP A 164 9.71 -5.31 9.40
C TRP A 164 9.73 -3.96 10.11
N ALA A 165 10.89 -3.44 10.53
CA ALA A 165 10.96 -2.15 11.19
C ALA A 165 10.47 -1.01 10.28
N ASP A 166 10.67 -1.13 8.96
CA ASP A 166 10.20 -0.15 7.98
C ASP A 166 8.67 -0.05 7.92
N LEU A 167 7.94 -1.10 8.33
CA LEU A 167 6.48 -1.10 8.38
C LEU A 167 5.90 -0.48 9.67
N HIS A 168 6.75 -0.09 10.62
CA HIS A 168 6.31 0.44 11.92
C HIS A 168 5.50 1.73 11.78
N HIS A 169 5.91 2.61 10.86
CA HIS A 169 5.16 3.83 10.56
C HIS A 169 3.79 3.50 9.95
N VAL A 170 3.75 2.64 8.93
CA VAL A 170 2.52 2.20 8.27
C VAL A 170 1.57 1.56 9.28
N HIS A 171 2.10 0.77 10.22
CA HIS A 171 1.34 0.22 11.34
C HIS A 171 0.74 1.28 12.25
N ALA A 172 1.52 2.29 12.63
CA ALA A 172 1.03 3.39 13.46
C ALA A 172 -0.12 4.15 12.79
N VAL A 173 -0.02 4.42 11.48
CA VAL A 173 -1.07 5.09 10.69
C VAL A 173 -2.30 4.20 10.54
N ALA A 174 -2.14 2.93 10.17
CA ALA A 174 -3.24 1.98 10.02
C ALA A 174 -4.03 1.78 11.33
N ARG A 175 -3.40 2.02 12.48
CA ARG A 175 -3.99 1.92 13.82
C ARG A 175 -4.54 3.23 14.37
N ALA A 176 -4.40 4.35 13.66
CA ALA A 176 -4.93 5.64 14.10
C ALA A 176 -6.41 5.58 14.53
N PRO A 177 -7.31 4.81 13.86
CA PRO A 177 -8.70 4.64 14.34
C PRO A 177 -8.82 3.92 15.69
N TYR A 178 -7.91 2.99 16.00
CA TYR A 178 -7.88 2.26 17.26
C TYR A 178 -7.29 3.10 18.40
N THR A 179 -6.21 3.82 18.13
CA THR A 179 -5.52 4.66 19.12
C THR A 179 -6.18 6.02 19.30
N GLY A 180 -7.01 6.44 18.35
CA GLY A 180 -7.54 7.80 18.27
C GLY A 180 -6.46 8.83 17.93
N ALA A 181 -5.39 8.40 17.27
CA ALA A 181 -4.26 9.29 16.96
C ALA A 181 -4.63 10.32 15.89
N THR A 182 -4.22 11.57 16.09
CA THR A 182 -4.31 12.62 15.07
C THR A 182 -3.12 12.50 14.12
N LEU A 183 -3.36 12.61 12.81
CA LEU A 183 -2.30 12.68 11.80
C LEU A 183 -1.99 14.14 11.48
N MET A 184 -0.73 14.53 11.62
CA MET A 184 -0.27 15.82 11.08
C MET A 184 -0.20 15.74 9.55
N PRO A 185 -0.40 16.86 8.81
CA PRO A 185 -0.40 16.84 7.35
C PRO A 185 0.85 16.21 6.73
N GLU A 186 2.02 16.36 7.35
CA GLU A 186 3.29 15.81 6.89
C GLU A 186 3.37 14.28 6.97
N VAL A 187 2.45 13.62 7.69
CA VAL A 187 2.34 12.16 7.74
C VAL A 187 1.78 11.61 6.43
N ILE A 188 0.91 12.37 5.77
CA ILE A 188 0.31 11.94 4.52
C ILE A 188 1.39 11.95 3.45
N GLY A 189 1.66 10.76 2.91
CA GLY A 189 2.57 10.60 1.80
C GLY A 189 1.92 10.99 0.47
N SER A 190 2.66 10.77 -0.61
CA SER A 190 2.14 11.02 -1.93
C SER A 190 0.89 10.19 -2.22
N LEU A 191 -0.17 10.81 -2.74
CA LEU A 191 -1.48 10.19 -2.97
C LEU A 191 -2.22 10.86 -4.14
N GLN A 192 -2.29 10.13 -5.25
CA GLN A 192 -3.03 10.54 -6.44
C GLN A 192 -4.17 9.59 -6.76
N VAL A 193 -5.28 10.18 -7.26
CA VAL A 193 -6.49 9.45 -7.67
C VAL A 193 -6.83 9.84 -9.10
N PHE A 194 -7.04 8.85 -9.95
CA PHE A 194 -7.26 9.01 -11.39
C PHE A 194 -8.56 8.33 -11.83
N GLU A 195 -9.19 8.90 -12.85
CA GLU A 195 -10.21 8.19 -13.63
C GLU A 195 -9.54 7.15 -14.54
N ILE A 196 -10.08 5.94 -14.56
CA ILE A 196 -9.62 4.83 -15.40
C ILE A 196 -10.62 4.57 -16.52
N ALA A 197 -10.16 4.75 -17.77
CA ALA A 197 -10.97 4.58 -18.97
C ALA A 197 -11.11 3.11 -19.39
N SER A 198 -10.05 2.32 -19.26
CA SER A 198 -9.99 0.96 -19.80
C SER A 198 -9.01 0.06 -19.04
N SER A 199 -9.23 -1.25 -19.16
CA SER A 199 -8.31 -2.30 -18.72
C SER A 199 -7.74 -3.02 -19.94
N THR A 200 -6.44 -3.26 -19.95
CA THR A 200 -5.77 -4.10 -20.95
C THR A 200 -5.75 -5.57 -20.54
N VAL A 201 -5.66 -5.85 -19.24
CA VAL A 201 -5.86 -7.19 -18.67
C VAL A 201 -7.15 -7.17 -17.85
N GLY A 202 -8.10 -8.05 -18.18
CA GLY A 202 -9.50 -7.92 -17.74
C GLY A 202 -9.72 -7.86 -16.23
N GLY A 203 -10.86 -7.31 -15.83
CA GLY A 203 -11.26 -7.10 -14.43
C GLY A 203 -11.34 -5.63 -14.05
N ASP A 204 -12.08 -5.36 -12.98
CA ASP A 204 -12.32 -4.00 -12.46
C ASP A 204 -11.69 -3.79 -11.08
N TYR A 205 -10.86 -4.73 -10.62
CA TYR A 205 -10.06 -4.61 -9.41
C TYR A 205 -8.63 -5.00 -9.70
N ASP A 206 -7.68 -4.20 -9.24
CA ASP A 206 -6.25 -4.47 -9.34
C ASP A 206 -5.55 -4.00 -8.06
N TYR A 207 -4.52 -4.74 -7.68
CA TYR A 207 -3.65 -4.40 -6.56
C TYR A 207 -2.21 -4.72 -6.96
N LEU A 208 -1.34 -3.75 -6.79
CA LEU A 208 0.10 -3.88 -6.97
C LEU A 208 0.78 -3.07 -5.88
N ASP A 209 1.89 -3.56 -5.37
CA ASP A 209 2.74 -2.80 -4.48
C ASP A 209 4.23 -3.01 -4.81
N PHE A 210 5.02 -2.04 -4.37
CA PHE A 210 6.48 -2.07 -4.36
C PHE A 210 6.91 -2.06 -2.90
N THR A 211 7.11 -3.24 -2.32
CA THR A 211 7.46 -3.42 -0.91
C THR A 211 8.64 -2.56 -0.48
N ASP A 212 9.73 -2.58 -1.25
CA ASP A 212 10.98 -1.83 -0.97
C ASP A 212 10.81 -0.31 -1.05
N ALA A 213 9.79 0.15 -1.78
CA ALA A 213 9.46 1.57 -1.93
C ALA A 213 8.19 1.97 -1.17
N GLN A 214 7.55 1.08 -0.41
CA GLN A 214 6.25 1.32 0.25
C GLN A 214 5.23 2.07 -0.63
N THR A 215 5.20 1.76 -1.92
CA THR A 215 4.29 2.36 -2.88
C THR A 215 3.22 1.35 -3.27
N VAL A 216 1.97 1.77 -3.24
CA VAL A 216 0.81 0.92 -3.54
C VAL A 216 -0.01 1.54 -4.68
N LEU A 217 -0.50 0.66 -5.55
CA LEU A 217 -1.49 0.93 -6.57
C LEU A 217 -2.72 0.09 -6.26
N VAL A 218 -3.89 0.74 -6.26
CA VAL A 218 -5.18 0.07 -6.16
C VAL A 218 -6.11 0.59 -7.23
N ARG A 219 -6.76 -0.31 -7.97
CA ARG A 219 -7.88 0.04 -8.85
C ARG A 219 -9.18 -0.49 -8.28
N VAL A 220 -10.19 0.36 -8.21
CA VAL A 220 -11.57 0.05 -7.82
C VAL A 220 -12.50 0.58 -8.91
N GLY A 221 -12.84 -0.27 -9.88
CA GLY A 221 -13.67 0.08 -11.02
C GLY A 221 -12.97 1.09 -11.92
N LYS A 222 -13.55 2.28 -12.02
CA LYS A 222 -13.01 3.42 -12.77
C LYS A 222 -12.13 4.34 -11.92
N ILE A 223 -11.84 3.98 -10.68
CA ILE A 223 -10.98 4.77 -9.79
C ILE A 223 -9.64 4.06 -9.65
N GLY A 224 -8.57 4.71 -10.08
CA GLY A 224 -7.19 4.27 -9.88
C GLY A 224 -6.53 5.13 -8.81
N ILE A 225 -5.79 4.50 -7.91
CA ILE A 225 -5.19 5.16 -6.75
C ILE A 225 -3.74 4.72 -6.69
N VAL A 226 -2.83 5.69 -6.56
CA VAL A 226 -1.40 5.45 -6.34
C VAL A 226 -0.98 6.23 -5.10
N ALA A 227 -0.29 5.56 -4.19
CA ALA A 227 0.25 6.22 -3.01
C ALA A 227 1.62 5.70 -2.59
N THR A 228 2.43 6.56 -2.02
CA THR A 228 3.66 6.20 -1.30
C THR A 228 3.43 6.48 0.17
N LEU A 229 3.68 5.49 1.03
CA LEU A 229 3.17 5.50 2.40
C LEU A 229 4.14 6.10 3.43
N ASN A 230 5.34 6.51 3.01
CA ASN A 230 6.40 6.95 3.92
C ASN A 230 7.30 8.07 3.33
N ASP A 231 6.77 8.89 2.42
CA ASP A 231 7.56 9.89 1.70
C ASP A 231 7.16 11.34 1.94
N SER A 232 6.11 11.60 2.74
CA SER A 232 5.64 12.95 3.08
C SER A 232 5.47 13.85 1.84
N THR A 233 4.78 13.33 0.82
CA THR A 233 4.46 13.95 -0.47
C THR A 233 5.63 14.14 -1.45
N ALA A 234 6.77 13.49 -1.18
CA ALA A 234 7.95 13.68 -2.01
C ALA A 234 7.77 13.19 -3.46
N ALA A 235 7.21 12.01 -3.69
CA ALA A 235 7.07 11.46 -5.04
C ALA A 235 6.22 12.34 -5.97
N GLU A 236 5.11 12.86 -5.46
CA GLU A 236 4.26 13.84 -6.16
C GLU A 236 5.03 15.13 -6.45
N SER A 237 5.78 15.64 -5.47
CA SER A 237 6.55 16.88 -5.64
C SER A 237 7.63 16.72 -6.71
N VAL A 238 8.24 15.54 -6.82
CA VAL A 238 9.27 15.21 -7.83
C VAL A 238 8.68 15.10 -9.22
N TRP A 239 7.48 14.54 -9.33
CA TRP A 239 6.84 14.26 -10.59
C TRP A 239 5.73 15.25 -10.96
N SER A 240 5.62 16.38 -10.26
CA SER A 240 4.54 17.36 -10.46
C SER A 240 4.40 17.76 -11.92
N ASP A 241 5.51 18.11 -12.58
CA ASP A 241 5.53 18.52 -13.99
C ASP A 241 5.01 17.44 -14.95
N ARG A 242 5.08 16.16 -14.55
CA ARG A 242 4.55 15.03 -15.34
C ARG A 242 3.11 14.71 -14.99
N LEU A 243 2.75 14.83 -13.71
CA LEU A 243 1.37 14.66 -13.26
C LEU A 243 0.46 15.75 -13.85
N ASP A 244 0.96 16.98 -13.93
CA ASP A 244 0.24 18.15 -14.49
C ASP A 244 -0.08 18.00 -15.99
N LEU A 245 0.61 17.11 -16.70
CA LEU A 245 0.30 16.81 -18.11
C LEU A 245 -0.99 15.99 -18.24
N ILE A 246 -1.43 15.30 -17.20
CA ILE A 246 -2.59 14.40 -17.24
C ILE A 246 -3.86 15.25 -17.29
N THR A 247 -4.42 15.40 -18.49
CA THR A 247 -5.61 16.23 -18.75
C THR A 247 -6.92 15.46 -18.82
N GLY A 248 -6.89 14.14 -18.59
CA GLY A 248 -8.07 13.30 -18.67
C GLY A 248 -7.85 11.89 -18.09
N PRO A 249 -8.81 10.98 -18.33
CA PRO A 249 -8.72 9.59 -17.89
C PRO A 249 -7.44 8.91 -18.36
N ILE A 250 -6.92 7.98 -17.57
CA ILE A 250 -5.77 7.14 -17.92
C ILE A 250 -6.18 5.67 -18.05
N ASN A 251 -5.33 4.83 -18.66
CA ASN A 251 -5.52 3.38 -18.64
C ASN A 251 -4.69 2.72 -17.52
N ASP A 252 -4.83 1.40 -17.37
CA ASP A 252 -4.12 0.61 -16.37
C ASP A 252 -2.59 0.59 -16.56
N LEU A 253 -2.08 0.62 -17.79
CA LEU A 253 -0.62 0.72 -18.05
C LEU A 253 -0.05 2.07 -17.60
N GLN A 254 -0.79 3.15 -17.85
CA GLN A 254 -0.43 4.49 -17.41
C GLN A 254 -0.48 4.62 -15.89
N LEU A 255 -1.49 4.02 -15.25
CA LEU A 255 -1.57 3.94 -13.79
C LEU A 255 -0.35 3.19 -13.22
N ARG A 256 0.05 2.07 -13.85
CA ARG A 256 1.26 1.30 -13.48
C ARG A 256 2.55 2.10 -13.70
N GLU A 257 2.62 2.95 -14.72
CA GLU A 257 3.73 3.89 -14.90
C GLU A 257 3.80 4.92 -13.76
N VAL A 258 2.67 5.52 -13.38
CA VAL A 258 2.63 6.47 -12.25
C VAL A 258 3.08 5.80 -10.95
N ALA A 259 2.66 4.55 -10.69
CA ALA A 259 3.14 3.80 -9.54
C ALA A 259 4.65 3.52 -9.60
N ALA A 260 5.20 3.20 -10.77
CA ALA A 260 6.64 3.03 -10.95
C ALA A 260 7.42 4.35 -10.76
N MET A 261 6.86 5.48 -11.21
CA MET A 261 7.40 6.82 -10.96
C MET A 261 7.49 7.10 -9.47
N PHE A 262 6.41 6.82 -8.72
CA PHE A 262 6.34 7.05 -7.27
C PHE A 262 7.30 6.15 -6.51
N ALA A 263 7.35 4.86 -6.86
CA ALA A 263 8.25 3.90 -6.24
C ALA A 263 9.73 4.27 -6.45
N LEU A 264 10.10 4.65 -7.68
CA LEU A 264 11.47 5.07 -7.97
C LEU A 264 11.84 6.33 -7.18
N ALA A 265 10.97 7.36 -7.21
CA ALA A 265 11.21 8.60 -6.49
C ALA A 265 11.45 8.34 -5.01
N ASN A 266 10.64 7.48 -4.38
CA ASN A 266 10.80 7.16 -2.98
C ASN A 266 12.08 6.36 -2.67
N ARG A 267 12.48 5.45 -3.56
CA ARG A 267 13.74 4.68 -3.42
C ARG A 267 14.97 5.58 -3.53
N ASP A 268 14.87 6.63 -4.33
CA ASP A 268 16.00 7.52 -4.65
C ASP A 268 16.08 8.78 -3.78
N LEU A 269 15.18 8.93 -2.80
CA LEU A 269 15.23 10.00 -1.81
C LEU A 269 16.56 10.04 -1.05
N ILE A 270 17.19 11.21 -1.06
CA ILE A 270 18.40 11.53 -0.28
C ILE A 270 17.98 12.25 1.00
N GLY A 271 17.90 11.48 2.09
CA GLY A 271 17.32 11.91 3.35
C GLY A 271 15.82 11.65 3.34
N ARG A 272 15.40 10.65 4.11
CA ARG A 272 14.00 10.25 4.22
C ARG A 272 13.28 11.06 5.30
N PRO A 273 11.97 11.28 5.22
CA PRO A 273 11.20 11.80 6.33
C PRO A 273 11.38 10.94 7.58
N ALA A 274 11.51 11.60 8.73
CA ALA A 274 11.54 10.92 10.02
C ALA A 274 10.16 10.98 10.65
N PHE A 275 9.49 9.84 10.77
CA PHE A 275 8.17 9.73 11.38
C PHE A 275 8.29 9.48 12.88
N MET A 276 7.35 10.04 13.64
CA MET A 276 7.34 9.94 15.09
C MET A 276 5.92 10.01 15.64
N THR A 277 5.70 9.33 16.77
CA THR A 277 4.43 9.36 17.49
C THR A 277 4.64 9.99 18.85
N TYR A 278 3.97 11.11 19.09
CA TYR A 278 3.93 11.77 20.39
C TYR A 278 2.74 11.26 21.18
N VAL A 279 2.98 10.76 22.39
CA VAL A 279 1.92 10.38 23.32
C VAL A 279 1.94 11.33 24.51
N ALA A 280 0.89 12.14 24.63
CA ALA A 280 0.71 13.08 25.72
C ALA A 280 -0.27 12.51 26.75
N TYR A 281 0.13 12.58 28.03
CA TYR A 281 -0.69 12.19 29.19
C TYR A 281 -1.32 10.80 29.07
N ARG A 282 -0.63 9.85 28.41
CA ARG A 282 -1.11 8.47 28.19
C ARG A 282 -2.53 8.40 27.60
N ARG A 283 -2.94 9.42 26.85
CA ARG A 283 -4.31 9.55 26.35
C ARG A 283 -4.39 10.05 24.91
N TRP A 284 -3.55 11.01 24.56
CA TRP A 284 -3.59 11.65 23.25
C TRP A 284 -2.36 11.25 22.46
N ALA A 285 -2.57 10.65 21.30
CA ALA A 285 -1.51 10.30 20.36
C ALA A 285 -1.56 11.23 19.15
N THR A 286 -0.41 11.69 18.70
CA THR A 286 -0.26 12.44 17.45
C THR A 286 0.88 11.85 16.66
N ILE A 287 0.63 11.50 15.40
CA ILE A 287 1.67 11.08 14.46
C ILE A 287 2.11 12.30 13.68
N ALA A 288 3.42 12.51 13.61
CA ALA A 288 4.04 13.62 12.92
C ALA A 288 5.22 13.14 12.08
N ALA A 289 5.66 13.98 11.13
CA ALA A 289 6.85 13.73 10.35
C ALA A 289 7.74 14.97 10.28
N GLN A 290 9.05 14.77 10.37
CA GLN A 290 10.04 15.78 10.04
C GLN A 290 10.51 15.57 8.60
N ARG A 291 10.29 16.58 7.76
CA ARG A 291 10.68 16.57 6.35
C ARG A 291 12.10 17.14 6.17
N PRO A 292 13.07 16.37 5.66
CA PRO A 292 14.32 16.95 5.17
C PRO A 292 14.08 17.72 3.86
N PRO A 293 15.05 18.53 3.39
CA PRO A 293 14.98 19.12 2.05
C PRO A 293 14.85 18.03 0.98
N LEU A 294 13.87 18.19 0.08
CA LEU A 294 13.63 17.26 -1.01
C LEU A 294 14.85 17.19 -1.93
N ARG A 295 15.49 16.01 -1.98
CA ARG A 295 16.62 15.71 -2.85
C ARG A 295 16.54 14.26 -3.28
N LEU A 296 16.93 13.99 -4.52
CA LEU A 296 16.98 12.64 -5.08
C LEU A 296 18.36 12.39 -5.66
N LYS A 297 18.68 11.11 -5.84
CA LYS A 297 19.75 10.71 -6.76
C LYS A 297 19.43 11.17 -8.18
N ASP A 298 20.46 11.25 -9.01
CA ASP A 298 20.27 11.51 -10.44
C ASP A 298 19.39 10.43 -11.06
N PHE A 299 18.51 10.83 -11.98
CA PHE A 299 17.59 9.91 -12.63
C PHE A 299 18.36 8.86 -13.44
N ASP A 300 18.14 7.59 -13.11
CA ASP A 300 18.67 6.44 -13.83
C ASP A 300 17.55 5.81 -14.69
N PRO A 301 17.64 5.91 -16.03
CA PRO A 301 16.67 5.28 -16.92
C PRO A 301 16.54 3.78 -16.71
N GLU A 302 17.64 3.03 -16.54
CA GLU A 302 17.57 1.57 -16.39
C GLU A 302 16.88 1.19 -15.07
N ALA A 303 17.13 1.96 -14.01
CA ALA A 303 16.44 1.80 -12.73
C ALA A 303 14.93 2.06 -12.86
N PHE A 304 14.52 3.07 -13.63
CA PHE A 304 13.11 3.30 -13.96
C PHE A 304 12.53 2.16 -14.81
N GLY A 305 13.25 1.71 -15.83
CA GLY A 305 12.85 0.63 -16.71
C GLY A 305 12.62 -0.68 -15.96
N ALA A 306 13.49 -1.00 -15.01
CA ALA A 306 13.33 -2.16 -14.13
C ALA A 306 12.09 -2.06 -13.24
N THR A 307 11.86 -0.89 -12.62
CA THR A 307 10.67 -0.63 -11.79
C THR A 307 9.38 -0.70 -12.63
N LEU A 308 9.38 -0.11 -13.83
CA LEU A 308 8.24 -0.16 -14.75
C LEU A 308 7.98 -1.58 -15.24
N LEU A 309 9.02 -2.33 -15.61
CA LEU A 309 8.90 -3.71 -16.03
C LEU A 309 8.30 -4.58 -14.93
N PHE A 310 8.73 -4.40 -13.67
CA PHE A 310 8.08 -5.05 -12.54
C PHE A 310 6.60 -4.69 -12.48
N ALA A 311 6.28 -3.40 -12.65
CA ALA A 311 4.91 -2.90 -12.62
C ALA A 311 4.04 -3.52 -13.72
N VAL A 312 4.56 -3.78 -14.92
CA VAL A 312 3.75 -4.29 -16.05
C VAL A 312 4.03 -5.75 -16.43
N ARG A 313 4.80 -6.50 -15.62
CA ARG A 313 5.24 -7.87 -15.96
C ARG A 313 4.12 -8.83 -16.35
N ASN A 314 2.98 -8.76 -15.67
CA ASN A 314 1.81 -9.59 -15.95
C ASN A 314 1.19 -9.27 -17.32
N HIS A 315 1.25 -8.01 -17.74
CA HIS A 315 0.77 -7.56 -19.05
C HIS A 315 1.71 -8.00 -20.17
N VAL A 316 3.02 -7.93 -19.93
CA VAL A 316 4.05 -8.45 -20.85
C VAL A 316 3.89 -9.95 -21.03
N GLN A 317 3.76 -10.71 -19.93
CA GLN A 317 3.53 -12.16 -19.97
C GLN A 317 2.23 -12.54 -20.69
N ALA A 318 1.17 -11.73 -20.53
CA ALA A 318 -0.10 -11.91 -21.22
C ALA A 318 -0.09 -11.47 -22.70
N ARG A 319 1.04 -10.94 -23.21
CA ARG A 319 1.16 -10.34 -24.56
C ARG A 319 0.12 -9.24 -24.81
N ALA A 320 -0.23 -8.50 -23.75
CA ALA A 320 -1.23 -7.44 -23.76
C ALA A 320 -0.65 -6.07 -24.13
N ILE A 321 0.68 -5.97 -24.28
CA ILE A 321 1.39 -4.73 -24.61
C ILE A 321 2.19 -4.98 -25.89
N GLU A 322 2.13 -4.02 -26.81
CA GLU A 322 3.02 -3.92 -27.95
C GLU A 322 4.05 -2.81 -27.73
N VAL A 323 5.32 -3.12 -27.95
CA VAL A 323 6.43 -2.17 -27.93
C VAL A 323 7.29 -2.43 -29.16
N ASP A 324 7.68 -1.38 -29.88
CA ASP A 324 8.48 -1.47 -31.10
C ASP A 324 7.92 -2.46 -32.15
N GLY A 325 6.59 -2.54 -32.27
CA GLY A 325 5.91 -3.40 -33.25
C GLY A 325 5.92 -4.89 -32.89
N THR A 326 6.26 -5.26 -31.65
CA THR A 326 6.26 -6.65 -31.19
C THR A 326 5.51 -6.82 -29.87
N ARG A 327 4.88 -7.99 -29.71
CA ARG A 327 4.26 -8.46 -28.46
C ARG A 327 4.99 -9.66 -27.87
N ASP A 328 6.19 -9.94 -28.36
CA ASP A 328 7.04 -10.99 -27.80
C ASP A 328 7.49 -10.60 -26.37
N PRO A 329 7.21 -11.41 -25.34
CA PRO A 329 7.47 -11.02 -23.95
C PRO A 329 8.94 -10.69 -23.67
N GLU A 330 9.90 -11.37 -24.29
CA GLU A 330 11.33 -11.13 -24.05
C GLU A 330 11.77 -9.81 -24.70
N ALA A 331 11.38 -9.58 -25.96
CA ALA A 331 11.66 -8.33 -26.66
C ALA A 331 11.01 -7.13 -25.97
N VAL A 332 9.73 -7.24 -25.59
CA VAL A 332 9.00 -6.18 -24.87
C VAL A 332 9.63 -5.90 -23.52
N ALA A 333 9.98 -6.95 -22.75
CA ALA A 333 10.65 -6.77 -21.46
C ALA A 333 11.99 -6.05 -21.60
N LYS A 334 12.79 -6.42 -22.60
CA LYS A 334 14.08 -5.79 -22.89
C LYS A 334 13.92 -4.32 -23.27
N ALA A 335 12.91 -3.98 -24.08
CA ALA A 335 12.63 -2.60 -24.45
C ALA A 335 12.24 -1.75 -23.23
N ILE A 336 11.32 -2.24 -22.39
CA ILE A 336 10.90 -1.55 -21.17
C ILE A 336 12.09 -1.35 -20.20
N ALA A 337 12.95 -2.36 -20.05
CA ALA A 337 14.11 -2.31 -19.17
C ALA A 337 15.11 -1.19 -19.52
N THR A 338 15.07 -0.63 -20.73
CA THR A 338 15.89 0.54 -21.11
C THR A 338 15.50 1.84 -20.40
N GLY A 339 14.29 1.92 -19.85
CA GLY A 339 13.78 3.12 -19.19
C GLY A 339 13.14 4.17 -20.10
N TYR A 340 13.23 3.99 -21.41
CA TYR A 340 12.73 4.97 -22.38
C TYR A 340 11.30 4.70 -22.84
N VAL A 341 10.74 3.53 -22.55
CA VAL A 341 9.34 3.22 -22.84
C VAL A 341 8.45 4.01 -21.87
N ARG A 342 7.50 4.76 -22.43
CA ARG A 342 6.48 5.52 -21.70
C ARG A 342 5.09 5.17 -22.23
N PHE A 343 4.15 4.96 -21.32
CA PHE A 343 2.73 4.78 -21.58
C PHE A 343 1.96 6.09 -21.36
N LEU A 344 2.38 6.92 -20.40
CA LEU A 344 1.72 8.15 -19.99
C LEU A 344 1.90 9.28 -21.00
N THR A 345 3.09 9.39 -21.58
CA THR A 345 3.45 10.49 -22.48
C THR A 345 4.06 10.00 -23.79
N HIS A 346 3.91 10.81 -24.84
CA HIS A 346 4.60 10.64 -26.12
C HIS A 346 5.07 12.01 -26.60
N ALA A 347 6.34 12.12 -27.01
CA ALA A 347 6.95 13.39 -27.41
C ALA A 347 6.80 14.55 -26.38
N GLY A 348 6.69 14.22 -25.09
CA GLY A 348 6.53 15.19 -24.01
C GLY A 348 5.09 15.61 -23.71
N GLU A 349 4.12 15.14 -24.49
CA GLU A 349 2.69 15.40 -24.29
C GLU A 349 1.99 14.20 -23.67
N PHE A 350 0.89 14.44 -22.96
CA PHE A 350 0.03 13.36 -22.46
C PHE A 350 -0.55 12.56 -23.62
N ARG A 351 -0.50 11.23 -23.49
CA ARG A 351 -1.07 10.30 -24.44
C ARG A 351 -2.44 9.86 -23.92
N PRO A 352 -3.57 10.31 -24.48
CA PRO A 352 -4.87 9.83 -24.04
C PRO A 352 -5.00 8.31 -24.24
N PRO A 353 -5.86 7.62 -23.48
CA PRO A 353 -6.13 6.20 -23.67
C PRO A 353 -6.64 5.95 -25.10
N GLY A 354 -5.79 5.37 -25.94
CA GLY A 354 -6.16 4.83 -27.26
C GLY A 354 -6.42 3.32 -27.18
N PRO A 355 -7.00 2.71 -28.23
CA PRO A 355 -6.95 1.26 -28.37
C PRO A 355 -5.48 0.81 -28.30
N PRO A 356 -5.17 -0.33 -27.66
CA PRO A 356 -3.81 -0.87 -27.65
C PRO A 356 -3.38 -1.03 -29.12
N ALA A 357 -2.32 -0.31 -29.50
CA ALA A 357 -1.69 -0.47 -30.80
C ALA A 357 -1.25 -1.93 -30.96
#